data_AF-A0A8H7D815-F1
#
_entry.id   AF-A0A8H7D815-F1
#
_cell.length_a   1.000
_cell.length_b   1.000
_cell.length_c   1.000
_cell.angle_alpha   90.00
_cell.angle_beta   90.00
_cell.angle_gamma   90.00
#
_symmetry.space_group_name_H-M   'P 1'
#
loop_
_entity.id
_entity.type
_entity.pdbx_description
1 polymer ?
#
loop_
_entity_poly.entity_id
_entity_poly.type
_entity_poly.pdbx_seq_one_letter_code
_entity_poly.pdbx_strand_id
1 'polypeptide(L)'
;MVAARDQRPAPYSMTTSQCSIPIRRIINFDSGEDDVCIIRVQNMRFKVNPCVLQAGSPIFKNILESRESPIVLSGHTASQFRAFLSAVYARPLPSAKTVEVARLCSIAEVALKYDFNSLKMWSMEGIKTQVNAPNTLLRTAPSETFVRLIRLALLYRDVDLSRSVQLKWLTRIHWHDLPPAPAIVVADAYDLRHLLCHAYYVHLVNVSPRIVRGEPIDTDSPLTPTQNLHVFCGYHSLLASWKQLQEAPPAFAQDEECRTHVRCEVAWKARWALETGRSSAFSPVDVLCRLLFMERHLEADEVLKDCMGDGCRREALDAIAKKRAEISENLHHHFDL
;
A
#
# COMPACT_ATOMS: atom_id res chain seq x y z
N MET A 1 38.71 -20.67 2.34
CA MET A 1 38.50 -20.03 3.66
C MET A 1 38.69 -18.53 3.50
N VAL A 2 37.60 -17.80 3.25
CA VAL A 2 37.61 -16.34 3.15
C VAL A 2 36.55 -15.85 4.14
N ALA A 3 36.99 -15.13 5.16
CA ALA A 3 36.16 -14.66 6.25
C ALA A 3 35.26 -13.51 5.75
N ALA A 4 33.95 -13.73 5.80
CA ALA A 4 32.95 -12.71 5.54
C ALA A 4 32.88 -11.76 6.74
N ARG A 5 33.17 -10.48 6.51
CA ARG A 5 33.02 -9.40 7.48
C ARG A 5 31.54 -9.14 7.72
N ASP A 6 31.09 -9.45 8.93
CA ASP A 6 29.79 -9.08 9.50
C ASP A 6 29.79 -7.56 9.75
N GLN A 7 29.23 -6.78 8.81
CA GLN A 7 28.95 -5.36 9.00
C GLN A 7 27.47 -5.19 9.30
N ARG A 8 27.13 -5.23 10.60
CA ARG A 8 25.83 -4.76 11.07
C ARG A 8 25.75 -3.24 10.90
N PRO A 9 24.71 -2.70 10.25
CA PRO A 9 24.49 -1.26 10.22
C PRO A 9 24.13 -0.77 11.64
N ALA A 10 24.77 0.33 12.05
CA ALA A 10 24.48 1.01 13.30
C ALA A 10 23.02 1.51 13.32
N PRO A 11 22.37 1.59 14.51
CA PRO A 11 21.01 2.09 14.62
C PRO A 11 20.94 3.56 14.17
N TYR A 12 20.12 3.82 13.15
CA TYR A 12 19.75 5.16 12.72
C TYR A 12 18.94 5.83 13.84
N SER A 13 19.60 6.73 14.59
CA SER A 13 18.92 7.66 15.49
C SER A 13 18.09 8.64 14.65
N MET A 14 16.78 8.39 14.56
CA MET A 14 15.83 9.36 14.00
C MET A 14 15.71 10.55 14.96
N THR A 15 16.49 11.59 14.72
CA THR A 15 16.20 12.92 15.24
C THR A 15 14.96 13.43 14.51
N THR A 16 13.80 13.29 15.15
CA THR A 16 12.60 14.04 14.79
C THR A 16 12.90 15.52 14.95
N SER A 17 13.36 16.15 13.87
CA SER A 17 13.43 17.61 13.74
C SER A 17 12.01 18.13 13.71
N GLN A 18 11.45 18.34 14.91
CA GLN A 18 10.20 19.04 15.10
C GLN A 18 10.42 20.46 14.59
N CYS A 19 9.88 20.76 13.41
CA CYS A 19 9.69 22.13 12.95
C CYS A 19 8.60 22.76 13.83
N SER A 20 8.96 23.13 15.06
CA SER A 20 8.13 23.88 15.98
C SER A 20 8.12 25.34 15.53
N ILE A 21 7.27 25.65 14.54
CA ILE A 21 6.87 27.04 14.32
C ILE A 21 6.16 27.48 15.61
N PRO A 22 6.67 28.48 16.35
CA PRO A 22 6.05 28.90 17.59
C PRO A 22 4.68 29.51 17.28
N ILE A 23 3.62 28.78 17.63
CA ILE A 23 2.21 29.21 17.54
C ILE A 23 1.93 30.43 18.43
N ARG A 24 2.89 30.85 19.27
CA ARG A 24 2.79 32.06 20.10
C ARG A 24 2.72 33.39 19.32
N ARG A 25 2.83 33.40 17.99
CA ARG A 25 2.74 34.63 17.19
C ARG A 25 1.81 34.57 15.97
N ILE A 26 0.94 33.57 15.90
CA ILE A 26 -0.05 33.54 14.82
C ILE A 26 -1.30 34.29 15.30
N ILE A 27 -1.20 35.61 15.08
CA ILE A 27 -2.27 36.58 14.81
C ILE A 27 -2.72 37.46 15.98
N ASN A 28 -2.09 38.63 16.09
CA ASN A 28 -2.74 39.83 16.61
C ASN A 28 -3.73 40.31 15.52
N PHE A 29 -4.95 39.76 15.50
CA PHE A 29 -6.05 40.48 14.88
C PHE A 29 -6.49 41.53 15.90
N ASP A 30 -6.48 42.79 15.51
CA ASP A 30 -6.96 43.94 16.28
C ASP A 30 -8.51 43.94 16.36
N SER A 31 -9.11 42.75 16.38
CA SER A 31 -10.50 42.55 16.77
C SER A 31 -10.52 42.60 18.29
N GLY A 32 -11.27 43.54 18.86
CA GLY A 32 -11.37 43.76 20.30
C GLY A 32 -11.43 42.44 21.09
N GLU A 33 -10.78 42.41 22.26
CA GLU A 33 -10.53 41.22 23.08
C GLU A 33 -11.79 40.38 23.43
N ASP A 34 -12.99 40.89 23.14
CA ASP A 34 -14.27 40.35 23.57
C ASP A 34 -14.89 39.26 22.67
N ASP A 35 -14.34 38.95 21.49
CA ASP A 35 -14.95 37.96 20.55
C ASP A 35 -14.08 36.71 20.29
N VAL A 36 -13.50 36.15 21.36
CA VAL A 36 -12.72 34.90 21.30
C VAL A 36 -13.50 33.75 21.92
N CYS A 37 -13.66 32.67 21.15
CA CYS A 37 -14.21 31.41 21.65
C CYS A 37 -13.08 30.43 22.05
N ILE A 38 -13.31 29.66 23.12
CA ILE A 38 -12.40 28.60 23.56
C ILE A 38 -12.98 27.25 23.12
N ILE A 39 -12.29 26.60 22.19
CA ILE A 39 -12.57 25.23 21.78
C ILE A 39 -11.61 24.28 22.50
N ARG A 40 -12.13 23.24 23.16
CA ARG A 40 -11.35 22.17 23.77
C ARG A 40 -11.39 20.92 22.87
N VAL A 41 -10.21 20.42 22.49
CA VAL A 41 -10.04 19.15 21.78
C VAL A 41 -9.09 18.28 22.58
N GLN A 42 -9.56 17.13 23.04
CA GLN A 42 -8.88 16.31 24.06
C GLN A 42 -8.53 17.20 25.29
N ASN A 43 -7.26 17.21 25.71
CA ASN A 43 -6.78 18.01 26.84
C ASN A 43 -6.23 19.39 26.43
N MET A 44 -6.38 19.77 25.15
CA MET A 44 -5.86 21.05 24.63
C MET A 44 -6.98 22.07 24.43
N ARG A 45 -6.69 23.34 24.76
CA ARG A 45 -7.58 24.48 24.52
C ARG A 45 -7.04 25.34 23.37
N PHE A 46 -7.92 25.71 22.46
CA PHE A 46 -7.64 26.53 21.29
C PHE A 46 -8.50 27.80 21.38
N LYS A 47 -7.85 28.96 21.35
CA LYS A 47 -8.52 30.25 21.19
C LYS A 47 -8.77 30.45 19.69
N VAL A 48 -10.02 30.68 19.32
CA VAL A 48 -10.43 30.85 17.91
C VAL A 48 -11.34 32.07 17.78
N ASN A 49 -11.26 32.72 16.62
CA ASN A 49 -12.22 33.73 16.21
C ASN A 49 -13.46 33.02 15.61
N PRO A 50 -14.66 33.15 16.21
CA PRO A 50 -15.87 32.49 15.75
C PRO A 50 -16.20 32.82 14.30
N CYS A 51 -16.17 34.10 13.92
CA CYS A 51 -16.54 34.58 12.58
C CYS A 51 -15.78 33.84 11.47
N VAL A 52 -14.48 33.56 11.67
CA VAL A 52 -13.67 32.84 10.67
C VAL A 52 -14.16 31.40 10.47
N LEU A 53 -14.51 30.70 11.55
CA LEU A 53 -15.01 29.33 11.48
C LEU A 53 -16.45 29.26 10.95
N GLN A 54 -17.32 30.17 11.41
CA GLN A 54 -18.71 30.26 10.96
C GLN A 54 -18.81 30.57 9.46
N ALA A 55 -17.95 31.46 8.96
CA ALA A 55 -17.95 31.83 7.55
C ALA A 55 -17.55 30.66 6.62
N GLY A 56 -16.75 29.71 7.12
CA GLY A 56 -16.28 28.59 6.32
C GLY A 56 -17.04 27.28 6.52
N SER A 57 -17.94 27.20 7.52
CA SER A 57 -18.63 25.96 7.88
C SER A 57 -19.98 26.23 8.56
N PRO A 58 -21.09 25.68 8.02
CA PRO A 58 -22.40 25.77 8.68
C PRO A 58 -22.45 24.97 9.98
N ILE A 59 -21.65 23.89 10.09
CA ILE A 59 -21.58 23.08 11.31
C ILE A 59 -20.94 23.89 12.44
N PHE A 60 -19.82 24.58 12.16
CA PHE A 60 -19.23 25.47 13.16
C PHE A 60 -20.15 26.63 13.51
N LYS A 61 -20.93 27.15 12.57
CA LYS A 61 -21.98 28.14 12.86
C LYS A 61 -22.94 27.65 13.95
N ASN A 62 -23.53 26.48 13.75
CA ASN A 62 -24.48 25.91 14.73
C ASN A 62 -23.81 25.61 16.08
N ILE A 63 -22.60 25.05 16.07
CA ILE A 63 -21.86 24.73 17.30
C ILE A 63 -21.54 26.00 18.09
N LEU A 64 -21.10 27.06 17.42
CA LEU A 64 -20.71 28.32 18.05
C LEU A 64 -21.92 29.12 18.55
N GLU A 65 -23.09 28.95 17.95
CA GLU A 65 -24.35 29.57 18.41
C GLU A 65 -24.85 29.02 19.75
N SER A 66 -24.43 27.82 20.16
CA SER A 66 -24.79 27.23 21.47
C SER A 66 -24.29 28.02 22.67
N ARG A 67 -23.27 28.89 22.49
CA ARG A 67 -22.62 29.70 23.54
C ARG A 67 -22.06 28.90 24.73
N GLU A 68 -21.86 27.58 24.59
CA GLU A 68 -21.16 26.79 25.61
C GLU A 68 -19.66 27.18 25.65
N SER A 69 -19.08 27.31 26.84
CA SER A 69 -17.66 27.64 27.00
C SER A 69 -17.03 26.79 28.11
N PRO A 70 -16.05 25.91 27.80
CA PRO A 70 -15.46 25.67 26.48
C PRO A 70 -16.30 24.73 25.61
N ILE A 71 -16.31 24.98 24.30
CA ILE A 71 -16.91 24.05 23.32
C ILE A 71 -16.03 22.80 23.21
N VAL A 72 -16.58 21.63 23.50
CA VAL A 72 -15.82 20.38 23.50
C VAL A 72 -16.02 19.64 22.17
N LEU A 73 -14.95 19.50 21.40
CA LEU A 73 -14.97 18.70 20.17
C LEU A 73 -14.33 17.33 20.41
N SER A 74 -15.00 16.29 19.93
CA SER A 74 -14.55 14.90 20.01
C SER A 74 -14.22 14.33 18.61
N GLY A 75 -13.58 13.17 18.56
CA GLY A 75 -13.32 12.41 17.32
C GLY A 75 -12.11 12.84 16.49
N HIS A 76 -11.30 13.79 16.97
CA HIS A 76 -9.99 14.11 16.40
C HIS A 76 -8.96 14.34 17.49
N THR A 77 -7.69 14.18 17.13
CA THR A 77 -6.56 14.56 17.96
C THR A 77 -6.36 16.07 17.97
N ALA A 78 -5.76 16.59 19.04
CA ALA A 78 -5.38 18.00 19.11
C ALA A 78 -4.39 18.40 17.99
N SER A 79 -3.54 17.47 17.54
CA SER A 79 -2.61 17.68 16.41
C SER A 79 -3.36 17.88 15.09
N GLN A 80 -4.36 17.03 14.79
CA GLN A 80 -5.20 17.17 13.60
C GLN A 80 -5.94 18.51 13.59
N PHE A 81 -6.56 18.86 14.72
CA PHE A 81 -7.30 20.12 14.83
C PHE A 81 -6.38 21.34 14.70
N ARG A 82 -5.18 21.30 15.27
CA ARG A 82 -4.16 22.34 15.09
C ARG A 82 -3.75 22.49 13.62
N ALA A 83 -3.53 21.39 12.91
CA ALA A 83 -3.20 21.43 11.48
C ALA A 83 -4.33 22.07 10.68
N PHE A 84 -5.58 21.73 10.98
CA PHE A 84 -6.77 22.34 10.40
C PHE A 84 -6.85 23.84 10.67
N LEU A 85 -6.75 24.28 11.93
CA LEU A 85 -6.77 25.71 12.28
C LEU A 85 -5.63 26.47 11.59
N SER A 86 -4.43 25.89 11.52
CA SER A 86 -3.32 26.50 10.80
C SER A 86 -3.64 26.73 9.32
N ALA A 87 -4.44 25.87 8.69
CA ALA A 87 -4.87 26.06 7.30
C ALA A 87 -6.01 27.09 7.19
N VAL A 88 -6.98 27.08 8.13
CA VAL A 88 -8.07 28.08 8.19
C VAL A 88 -7.53 29.50 8.26
N TYR A 89 -6.49 29.71 9.07
CA TYR A 89 -5.89 31.02 9.31
C TYR A 89 -4.75 31.39 8.35
N ALA A 90 -4.23 30.45 7.55
CA ALA A 90 -3.26 30.76 6.52
C ALA A 90 -3.98 31.32 5.28
N ARG A 91 -4.17 32.64 5.23
CA ARG A 91 -4.69 33.34 4.05
C ARG A 91 -3.63 34.28 3.47
N PRO A 92 -3.26 34.14 2.18
CA PRO A 92 -3.72 33.12 1.22
C PRO A 92 -3.26 31.70 1.59
N LEU A 93 -4.00 30.68 1.14
CA LEU A 93 -3.61 29.29 1.37
C LEU A 93 -2.28 28.99 0.66
N PRO A 94 -1.33 28.30 1.31
CA PRO A 94 -0.10 27.91 0.65
C PRO A 94 -0.40 26.88 -0.46
N SER A 95 0.55 26.71 -1.38
CA SER A 95 0.49 25.64 -2.36
C SER A 95 0.35 24.29 -1.64
N ALA A 96 -0.70 23.53 -1.94
CA ALA A 96 -0.94 22.25 -1.29
C ALA A 96 0.18 21.23 -1.54
N LYS A 97 1.00 21.44 -2.59
CA LYS A 97 2.16 20.59 -2.93
C LYS A 97 3.31 20.70 -1.93
N THR A 98 3.41 21.79 -1.18
CA THR A 98 4.49 22.01 -0.20
C THR A 98 4.15 21.50 1.19
N VAL A 99 2.90 21.08 1.41
CA VAL A 99 2.41 20.61 2.69
C VAL A 99 2.53 19.09 2.74
N GLU A 100 3.12 18.55 3.80
CA GLU A 100 3.25 17.10 3.97
C GLU A 100 1.91 16.35 3.85
N VAL A 101 1.91 15.20 3.15
CA VAL A 101 0.70 14.36 2.95
C VAL A 101 -0.01 14.02 4.26
N ALA A 102 0.73 13.67 5.31
CA ALA A 102 0.13 13.32 6.61
C ALA A 102 -0.63 14.50 7.23
N ARG A 103 -0.13 15.73 7.03
CA ARG A 103 -0.79 16.97 7.46
C ARG A 103 -1.98 17.31 6.59
N LEU A 104 -1.90 17.10 5.27
CA LEU A 104 -3.05 17.25 4.38
C LEU A 104 -4.18 16.28 4.75
N CYS A 105 -3.87 15.02 5.05
CA CYS A 105 -4.87 14.06 5.53
C CYS A 105 -5.57 14.57 6.79
N SER A 106 -4.81 15.13 7.74
CA SER A 106 -5.36 15.68 8.99
C SER A 106 -6.31 16.85 8.74
N ILE A 107 -5.94 17.72 7.79
CA ILE A 107 -6.79 18.85 7.39
C ILE A 107 -8.05 18.33 6.68
N ALA A 108 -7.92 17.38 5.75
CA ALA A 108 -9.02 16.81 5.00
C ALA A 108 -10.05 16.09 5.90
N GLU A 109 -9.58 15.32 6.90
CA GLU A 109 -10.43 14.61 7.86
C GLU A 109 -11.28 15.58 8.71
N VAL A 110 -10.65 16.62 9.26
CA VAL A 110 -11.33 17.63 10.08
C VAL A 110 -12.26 18.48 9.21
N ALA A 111 -11.78 18.92 8.04
CA ALA A 111 -12.57 19.71 7.09
C ALA A 111 -13.78 18.92 6.59
N LEU A 112 -13.66 17.60 6.39
CA LEU A 112 -14.80 16.75 6.05
C LEU A 112 -15.83 16.71 7.17
N LYS A 113 -15.40 16.47 8.42
CA LYS A 113 -16.33 16.35 9.56
C LYS A 113 -17.14 17.63 9.79
N TYR A 114 -16.51 18.79 9.65
CA TYR A 114 -17.15 20.08 9.86
C TYR A 114 -17.63 20.73 8.55
N ASP A 115 -17.65 19.99 7.45
CA ASP A 115 -18.07 20.48 6.13
C ASP A 115 -17.44 21.83 5.71
N PHE A 116 -16.13 21.96 5.89
CA PHE A 116 -15.37 23.15 5.53
C PHE A 116 -14.92 23.06 4.06
N ASN A 117 -15.83 23.35 3.13
CA ASN A 117 -15.70 22.99 1.71
C ASN A 117 -14.40 23.50 1.03
N SER A 118 -13.97 24.72 1.32
CA SER A 118 -12.75 25.28 0.72
C SER A 118 -11.49 24.50 1.10
N LEU A 119 -11.38 24.07 2.36
CA LEU A 119 -10.26 23.24 2.81
C LEU A 119 -10.39 21.78 2.38
N LYS A 120 -11.62 21.25 2.25
CA LYS A 120 -11.87 19.93 1.65
C LYS A 120 -11.28 19.86 0.25
N MET A 121 -11.67 20.79 -0.63
CA MET A 121 -11.19 20.84 -2.01
C MET A 121 -9.68 21.07 -2.09
N TRP A 122 -9.15 22.05 -1.35
CA TRP A 122 -7.71 22.36 -1.35
C TRP A 122 -6.86 21.19 -0.86
N SER A 123 -7.25 20.53 0.23
CA SER A 123 -6.46 19.41 0.79
C SER A 123 -6.53 18.17 -0.08
N MET A 124 -7.69 17.84 -0.64
CA MET A 124 -7.83 16.70 -1.56
C MET A 124 -7.05 16.90 -2.86
N GLU A 125 -7.03 18.11 -3.41
CA GLU A 125 -6.21 18.43 -4.59
C GLU A 125 -4.71 18.26 -4.29
N GLY A 126 -4.27 18.72 -3.12
CA GLY A 126 -2.90 18.50 -2.63
C GLY A 126 -2.55 17.02 -2.51
N ILE A 127 -3.45 16.22 -1.92
CA ILE A 127 -3.29 14.77 -1.78
C ILE A 127 -3.15 14.12 -3.15
N LYS A 128 -4.09 14.37 -4.08
CA LYS A 128 -4.03 13.82 -5.45
C LYS A 128 -2.73 14.14 -6.15
N THR A 129 -2.32 15.40 -6.10
CA THR A 129 -1.08 15.83 -6.75
C THR A 129 0.13 15.09 -6.17
N GLN A 130 0.22 14.94 -4.85
CA GLN A 130 1.37 14.30 -4.21
C GLN A 130 1.37 12.77 -4.34
N VAL A 131 0.21 12.14 -4.34
CA VAL A 131 0.09 10.69 -4.57
C VAL A 131 0.50 10.36 -6.00
N ASN A 132 0.00 11.11 -6.99
CA ASN A 132 0.24 10.85 -8.41
C ASN A 132 1.61 11.36 -8.92
N ALA A 133 2.36 12.11 -8.11
CA ALA A 133 3.72 12.52 -8.47
C ALA A 133 4.65 11.30 -8.65
N PRO A 134 5.60 11.34 -9.61
CA PRO A 134 6.54 10.24 -9.84
C PRO A 134 7.45 10.00 -8.62
N ASN A 135 7.92 11.08 -7.98
CA ASN A 135 8.71 11.04 -6.74
C ASN A 135 7.81 11.30 -5.52
N THR A 136 6.81 10.42 -5.34
CA THR A 136 5.84 10.58 -4.25
C THR A 136 6.48 10.40 -2.87
N LEU A 137 6.04 11.22 -1.90
CA LEU A 137 6.38 11.06 -0.49
C LEU A 137 5.86 9.73 0.10
N LEU A 138 4.96 9.04 -0.62
CA LEU A 138 4.50 7.70 -0.23
C LEU A 138 5.59 6.63 -0.25
N ARG A 139 6.73 6.90 -0.91
CA ARG A 139 7.87 5.97 -0.91
C ARG A 139 8.42 5.69 0.48
N THR A 140 8.31 6.64 1.41
CA THR A 140 8.81 6.51 2.79
C THR A 140 7.70 6.55 3.84
N ALA A 141 6.44 6.73 3.44
CA ALA A 141 5.32 6.87 4.36
C ALA A 141 5.02 5.56 5.14
N PRO A 142 4.66 5.61 6.43
CA PRO A 142 4.26 4.42 7.17
C PRO A 142 2.89 3.89 6.69
N SER A 143 2.57 2.63 7.01
CA SER A 143 1.27 2.01 6.67
C SER A 143 0.08 2.85 7.12
N GLU A 144 0.17 3.52 8.27
CA GLU A 144 -0.89 4.40 8.80
C GLU A 144 -1.27 5.52 7.82
N THR A 145 -0.30 6.07 7.08
CA THR A 145 -0.58 7.09 6.07
C THR A 145 -1.41 6.50 4.92
N PHE A 146 -1.10 5.28 4.48
CA PHE A 146 -1.89 4.61 3.44
C PHE A 146 -3.31 4.27 3.92
N VAL A 147 -3.46 3.79 5.16
CA VAL A 147 -4.79 3.55 5.78
C VAL A 147 -5.64 4.82 5.72
N ARG A 148 -5.08 5.96 6.14
CA ARG A 148 -5.77 7.26 6.13
C ARG A 148 -6.13 7.73 4.73
N LEU A 149 -5.22 7.56 3.77
CA LEU A 149 -5.45 7.93 2.37
C LEU A 149 -6.55 7.09 1.73
N ILE A 150 -6.58 5.78 1.95
CA ILE A 150 -7.67 4.91 1.45
C ILE A 150 -9.00 5.34 2.06
N ARG A 151 -9.05 5.55 3.38
CA ARG A 151 -10.27 6.03 4.06
C ARG A 151 -10.77 7.35 3.47
N LEU A 152 -9.87 8.31 3.27
CA LEU A 152 -10.20 9.58 2.64
C LEU A 152 -10.69 9.39 1.20
N ALA A 153 -9.99 8.61 0.38
CA ALA A 153 -10.41 8.33 -0.99
C ALA A 153 -11.83 7.74 -1.03
N LEU A 154 -12.15 6.78 -0.15
CA LEU A 154 -13.47 6.17 -0.06
C LEU A 154 -14.55 7.17 0.42
N LEU A 155 -14.26 7.95 1.47
CA LEU A 155 -15.19 8.96 1.99
C LEU A 155 -15.52 10.04 0.96
N TYR A 156 -14.54 10.44 0.14
CA TYR A 156 -14.72 11.39 -0.96
C TYR A 156 -15.19 10.74 -2.26
N ARG A 157 -15.38 9.41 -2.30
CA ARG A 157 -15.77 8.62 -3.48
C ARG A 157 -14.82 8.79 -4.67
N ASP A 158 -13.53 8.90 -4.36
CA ASP A 158 -12.46 9.07 -5.34
C ASP A 158 -11.81 7.73 -5.70
N VAL A 159 -12.34 7.09 -6.74
CA VAL A 159 -11.91 5.76 -7.17
C VAL A 159 -10.47 5.78 -7.70
N ASP A 160 -10.09 6.84 -8.42
CA ASP A 160 -8.75 6.96 -9.01
C ASP A 160 -7.69 7.16 -7.93
N LEU A 161 -7.96 8.02 -6.94
CA LEU A 161 -7.07 8.18 -5.79
C LEU A 161 -6.94 6.87 -5.01
N SER A 162 -8.05 6.17 -4.76
CA SER A 162 -8.04 4.86 -4.08
C SER A 162 -7.15 3.87 -4.83
N ARG A 163 -7.33 3.73 -6.15
CA ARG A 163 -6.51 2.85 -7.00
C ARG A 163 -5.03 3.23 -6.98
N SER A 164 -4.70 4.51 -7.11
CA SER A 164 -3.32 5.00 -7.06
C SER A 164 -2.64 4.70 -5.72
N VAL A 165 -3.36 4.86 -4.61
CA VAL A 165 -2.85 4.56 -3.26
C VAL A 165 -2.65 3.05 -3.09
N GLN A 166 -3.61 2.23 -3.53
CA GLN A 166 -3.51 0.76 -3.50
C GLN A 166 -2.28 0.27 -4.27
N LEU A 167 -2.08 0.72 -5.51
CA LEU A 167 -0.95 0.31 -6.34
C LEU A 167 0.40 0.65 -5.68
N LYS A 168 0.53 1.86 -5.12
CA LYS A 168 1.76 2.26 -4.40
C LYS A 168 1.97 1.48 -3.12
N TRP A 169 0.89 1.13 -2.40
CA TRP A 169 0.98 0.29 -1.22
C TRP A 169 1.44 -1.13 -1.59
N LEU A 170 0.86 -1.69 -2.65
CA LEU A 170 1.24 -3.00 -3.18
C LEU A 170 2.70 -3.07 -3.59
N THR A 171 3.20 -2.07 -4.34
CA THR A 171 4.62 -2.00 -4.69
C THR A 171 5.51 -2.10 -3.46
N ARG A 172 5.18 -1.37 -2.39
CA ARG A 172 5.98 -1.37 -1.15
C ARG A 172 5.85 -2.66 -0.34
N ILE A 173 4.69 -3.30 -0.35
CA ILE A 173 4.52 -4.60 0.29
C ILE A 173 5.33 -5.67 -0.45
N HIS A 174 5.29 -5.70 -1.79
CA HIS A 174 6.09 -6.61 -2.61
C HIS A 174 7.60 -6.38 -2.51
N TRP A 175 8.03 -5.15 -2.23
CA TRP A 175 9.44 -4.85 -1.92
C TRP A 175 9.83 -5.14 -0.47
N HIS A 176 8.90 -5.64 0.35
CA HIS A 176 9.09 -5.85 1.78
C HIS A 176 9.45 -4.56 2.56
N ASP A 177 9.13 -3.39 2.01
CA ASP A 177 9.32 -2.08 2.65
C ASP A 177 8.23 -1.77 3.69
N LEU A 178 7.09 -2.46 3.62
CA LEU A 178 5.97 -2.33 4.54
C LEU A 178 5.40 -3.70 4.92
N PRO A 179 4.92 -3.88 6.17
CA PRO A 179 4.25 -5.11 6.55
C PRO A 179 2.91 -5.25 5.81
N PRO A 180 2.54 -6.47 5.36
CA PRO A 180 1.27 -6.70 4.66
C PRO A 180 0.05 -6.66 5.60
N ALA A 181 0.21 -6.94 6.89
CA ALA A 181 -0.91 -7.15 7.80
C ALA A 181 -1.87 -5.93 7.91
N PRO A 182 -1.39 -4.67 8.03
CA PRO A 182 -2.27 -3.50 7.99
C PRO A 182 -3.06 -3.37 6.67
N ALA A 183 -2.48 -3.79 5.55
CA ALA A 183 -3.16 -3.77 4.26
C ALA A 183 -4.25 -4.84 4.19
N ILE A 184 -4.01 -6.04 4.74
CA ILE A 184 -5.05 -7.09 4.85
C ILE A 184 -6.25 -6.56 5.63
N VAL A 185 -6.02 -6.03 6.84
CA VAL A 185 -7.10 -5.52 7.72
C VAL A 185 -7.92 -4.44 7.04
N VAL A 186 -7.27 -3.48 6.37
CA VAL A 186 -7.98 -2.39 5.68
C VAL A 186 -8.67 -2.87 4.41
N ALA A 187 -8.01 -3.71 3.61
CA ALA A 187 -8.58 -4.17 2.35
C ALA A 187 -9.78 -5.08 2.58
N ASP A 188 -9.74 -5.93 3.62
CA ASP A 188 -10.86 -6.76 4.06
C ASP A 188 -12.05 -5.89 4.53
N ALA A 189 -11.78 -4.89 5.38
CA ALA A 189 -12.82 -4.00 5.91
C ALA A 189 -13.53 -3.14 4.84
N TYR A 190 -12.90 -2.91 3.69
CA TYR A 190 -13.44 -2.06 2.62
C TYR A 190 -13.61 -2.79 1.28
N ASP A 191 -13.54 -4.12 1.26
CA ASP A 191 -13.66 -4.97 0.06
C ASP A 191 -12.72 -4.54 -1.10
N LEU A 192 -11.47 -4.24 -0.76
CA LEU A 192 -10.43 -3.88 -1.73
C LEU A 192 -9.74 -5.14 -2.24
N ARG A 193 -10.49 -6.00 -2.95
CA ARG A 193 -10.08 -7.37 -3.32
C ARG A 193 -8.68 -7.46 -3.94
N HIS A 194 -8.32 -6.54 -4.84
CA HIS A 194 -6.99 -6.53 -5.47
C HIS A 194 -5.85 -6.24 -4.46
N LEU A 195 -6.03 -5.28 -3.55
CA LEU A 195 -5.07 -5.05 -2.46
C LEU A 195 -5.02 -6.25 -1.52
N LEU A 196 -6.18 -6.82 -1.19
CA LEU A 196 -6.34 -7.91 -0.25
C LEU A 196 -5.60 -9.19 -0.69
N CYS A 197 -5.85 -9.68 -1.91
CA CYS A 197 -5.28 -10.94 -2.38
C CYS A 197 -3.74 -10.87 -2.50
N HIS A 198 -3.19 -9.74 -2.93
CA HIS A 198 -1.75 -9.53 -2.97
C HIS A 198 -1.12 -9.35 -1.58
N ALA A 199 -1.81 -8.69 -0.65
CA ALA A 199 -1.32 -8.57 0.73
C ALA A 199 -1.29 -9.95 1.42
N TYR A 200 -2.31 -10.79 1.18
CA TYR A 200 -2.28 -12.18 1.62
C TYR A 200 -1.17 -12.98 0.99
N TYR A 201 -0.92 -12.84 -0.32
CA TYR A 201 0.19 -13.50 -1.01
C TYR A 201 1.53 -13.19 -0.34
N VAL A 202 1.85 -11.91 -0.14
CA VAL A 202 3.11 -11.51 0.48
C VAL A 202 3.18 -11.97 1.94
N HIS A 203 2.07 -11.90 2.68
CA HIS A 203 2.02 -12.42 4.05
C HIS A 203 2.30 -13.92 4.09
N LEU A 204 1.65 -14.71 3.22
CA LEU A 204 1.84 -16.15 3.07
C LEU A 204 3.31 -16.49 2.79
N VAL A 205 3.94 -15.80 1.83
CA VAL A 205 5.37 -16.01 1.51
C VAL A 205 6.24 -15.77 2.75
N ASN A 206 5.98 -14.71 3.53
CA ASN A 206 6.73 -14.39 4.74
C ASN A 206 6.56 -15.46 5.84
N VAL A 207 5.35 -16.02 6.02
CA VAL A 207 5.07 -17.00 7.08
C VAL A 207 5.25 -18.45 6.64
N SER A 208 5.40 -18.72 5.35
CA SER A 208 5.54 -20.06 4.78
C SER A 208 6.62 -20.93 5.45
N PRO A 209 7.82 -20.44 5.78
CA PRO A 209 8.82 -21.24 6.49
C PRO A 209 8.34 -21.78 7.85
N ARG A 210 7.48 -21.03 8.54
CA ARG A 210 6.89 -21.44 9.83
C ARG A 210 5.83 -22.52 9.63
N ILE A 211 4.96 -22.34 8.63
CA ILE A 211 3.93 -23.33 8.26
C ILE A 211 4.59 -24.69 7.95
N VAL A 212 5.69 -24.69 7.19
CA VAL A 212 6.43 -25.93 6.86
C VAL A 212 6.99 -26.61 8.11
N ARG A 213 7.39 -25.85 9.14
CA ARG A 213 7.86 -26.40 10.43
C ARG A 213 6.73 -26.81 11.38
N GLY A 214 5.46 -26.61 10.99
CA GLY A 214 4.31 -26.82 11.88
C GLY A 214 4.24 -25.80 13.02
N GLU A 215 4.92 -24.67 12.91
CA GLU A 215 4.86 -23.59 13.89
C GLU A 215 3.57 -22.78 13.71
N PRO A 216 2.95 -22.30 14.81
CA PRO A 216 1.79 -21.43 14.69
C PRO A 216 2.14 -20.16 13.93
N ILE A 217 1.24 -19.70 13.06
CA ILE A 217 1.29 -18.35 12.49
C ILE A 217 1.12 -17.39 13.68
N ASP A 218 2.09 -16.49 13.83
CA ASP A 218 2.32 -15.57 14.95
C ASP A 218 1.14 -15.36 15.91
N THR A 219 1.30 -15.72 17.19
CA THR A 219 0.28 -15.47 18.23
C THR A 219 0.00 -13.99 18.42
N ASP A 220 0.95 -13.13 18.05
CA ASP A 220 0.82 -11.67 18.12
C ASP A 220 0.37 -11.06 16.78
N SER A 221 -0.04 -11.89 15.81
CA SER A 221 -0.54 -11.43 14.52
C SER A 221 -1.80 -10.56 14.71
N PRO A 222 -1.90 -9.40 14.06
CA PRO A 222 -3.13 -8.61 14.06
C PRO A 222 -4.24 -9.24 13.20
N LEU A 223 -3.97 -10.38 12.54
CA LEU A 223 -4.94 -11.05 11.67
C LEU A 223 -5.95 -11.87 12.48
N THR A 224 -7.20 -11.83 12.05
CA THR A 224 -8.29 -12.62 12.66
C THR A 224 -8.15 -14.11 12.30
N PRO A 225 -8.83 -15.02 13.03
CA PRO A 225 -8.84 -16.44 12.67
C PRO A 225 -9.33 -16.70 11.24
N THR A 226 -10.34 -15.96 10.77
CA THR A 226 -10.83 -16.03 9.39
C THR A 226 -9.76 -15.60 8.38
N GLN A 227 -9.05 -14.50 8.66
CA GLN A 227 -7.95 -14.05 7.81
C GLN A 227 -6.80 -15.07 7.76
N ASN A 228 -6.47 -15.71 8.88
CA ASN A 228 -5.50 -16.80 8.91
C ASN A 228 -5.97 -18.03 8.12
N LEU A 229 -7.27 -18.36 8.15
CA LEU A 229 -7.83 -19.44 7.34
C LEU A 229 -7.61 -19.17 5.84
N HIS A 230 -7.86 -17.95 5.35
CA HIS A 230 -7.57 -17.57 3.96
C HIS A 230 -6.09 -17.78 3.61
N VAL A 231 -5.16 -17.45 4.51
CA VAL A 231 -3.72 -17.71 4.32
C VAL A 231 -3.43 -19.20 4.15
N PHE A 232 -4.05 -20.08 4.94
CA PHE A 232 -3.89 -21.53 4.80
C PHE A 232 -4.51 -22.07 3.51
N CYS A 233 -5.69 -21.59 3.10
CA CYS A 233 -6.27 -21.90 1.80
C CYS A 233 -5.30 -21.53 0.67
N GLY A 234 -4.73 -20.33 0.74
CA GLY A 234 -3.69 -19.85 -0.18
C GLY A 234 -2.46 -20.74 -0.21
N TYR A 235 -1.96 -21.16 0.96
CA TYR A 235 -0.82 -22.08 1.07
C TYR A 235 -1.06 -23.37 0.28
N HIS A 236 -2.17 -24.06 0.54
CA HIS A 236 -2.47 -25.33 -0.10
C HIS A 236 -2.75 -25.16 -1.61
N SER A 237 -3.51 -24.13 -1.98
CA SER A 237 -3.88 -23.86 -3.36
C SER A 237 -2.67 -23.50 -4.23
N LEU A 238 -1.79 -22.62 -3.77
CA LEU A 238 -0.57 -22.24 -4.49
C LEU A 238 0.45 -23.37 -4.53
N LEU A 239 0.57 -24.16 -3.45
CA LEU A 239 1.43 -25.35 -3.44
C LEU A 239 0.97 -26.39 -4.47
N ALA A 240 -0.34 -26.64 -4.56
CA ALA A 240 -0.91 -27.52 -5.58
C ALA A 240 -0.67 -26.98 -7.00
N SER A 241 -0.86 -25.68 -7.20
CA SER A 241 -0.60 -25.00 -8.47
C SER A 241 0.87 -25.11 -8.88
N TRP A 242 1.80 -24.97 -7.93
CA TRP A 242 3.23 -25.17 -8.19
C TRP A 242 3.53 -26.62 -8.60
N LYS A 243 2.98 -27.62 -7.90
CA LYS A 243 3.18 -29.03 -8.25
C LYS A 243 2.68 -29.33 -9.67
N GLN A 244 1.51 -28.81 -10.05
CA GLN A 244 0.99 -28.95 -11.40
C GLN A 244 1.94 -28.34 -12.44
N LEU A 245 2.50 -27.16 -12.16
CA LEU A 245 3.50 -26.53 -13.02
C LEU A 245 4.79 -27.35 -13.11
N GLN A 246 5.19 -28.07 -12.07
CA GLN A 246 6.36 -28.95 -12.13
C GLN A 246 6.11 -30.15 -13.07
N GLU A 247 4.89 -30.67 -13.10
CA GLU A 247 4.50 -31.80 -13.95
C GLU A 247 4.28 -31.38 -15.42
N ALA A 248 3.72 -30.19 -15.64
CA ALA A 248 3.36 -29.69 -16.97
C ALA A 248 3.82 -28.24 -17.17
N PRO A 249 4.80 -27.97 -18.05
CA PRO A 249 5.17 -26.59 -18.39
C PRO A 249 4.01 -25.84 -19.04
N PRO A 250 4.02 -24.49 -19.00
CA PRO A 250 3.13 -23.67 -19.82
C PRO A 250 3.26 -24.07 -21.30
N ALA A 251 2.12 -24.32 -21.94
CA ALA A 251 2.05 -24.58 -23.37
C ALA A 251 2.29 -23.29 -24.16
N PHE A 252 2.92 -23.40 -25.33
CA PHE A 252 3.23 -22.26 -26.19
C PHE A 252 2.88 -22.56 -27.65
N ALA A 253 2.58 -21.52 -28.41
CA ALA A 253 2.18 -21.65 -29.81
C ALA A 253 3.38 -21.97 -30.72
N GLN A 254 3.11 -22.63 -31.84
CA GLN A 254 4.09 -22.79 -32.90
C GLN A 254 4.33 -21.44 -33.59
N ASP A 255 5.60 -21.05 -33.68
CA ASP A 255 6.03 -19.95 -34.54
C ASP A 255 5.83 -20.31 -36.02
N GLU A 256 5.39 -19.34 -36.84
CA GLU A 256 5.03 -19.56 -38.25
C GLU A 256 6.18 -20.14 -39.09
N GLU A 257 7.43 -19.85 -38.73
CA GLU A 257 8.61 -20.30 -39.46
C GLU A 257 9.15 -21.64 -38.92
N CYS A 258 8.64 -22.12 -37.78
CA CYS A 258 9.14 -23.32 -37.14
C CYS A 258 8.65 -24.59 -37.86
N ARG A 259 9.58 -25.34 -38.46
CA ARG A 259 9.27 -26.63 -39.12
C ARG A 259 9.36 -27.85 -38.20
N THR A 260 9.89 -27.67 -36.99
CA THR A 260 10.23 -28.75 -36.06
C THR A 260 9.64 -28.50 -34.67
N HIS A 261 8.39 -28.00 -34.62
CA HIS A 261 7.75 -27.60 -33.36
C HIS A 261 7.70 -28.72 -32.31
N VAL A 262 7.42 -29.96 -32.72
CA VAL A 262 7.46 -31.14 -31.83
C VAL A 262 8.82 -31.29 -31.13
N ARG A 263 9.93 -31.01 -31.83
CA ARG A 263 11.27 -31.03 -31.22
C ARG A 263 11.45 -29.89 -30.22
N CYS A 264 10.91 -28.71 -30.53
CA CYS A 264 10.93 -27.57 -29.61
C CYS A 264 10.13 -27.87 -28.33
N GLU A 265 8.96 -28.49 -28.43
CA GLU A 265 8.15 -28.91 -27.27
C GLU A 265 8.88 -29.93 -26.40
N VAL A 266 9.55 -30.92 -27.01
CA VAL A 266 10.34 -31.91 -26.28
C VAL A 266 11.52 -31.25 -25.56
N ALA A 267 12.24 -30.36 -26.25
CA ALA A 267 13.33 -29.60 -25.64
C ALA A 267 12.82 -28.74 -24.47
N TRP A 268 11.71 -28.03 -24.66
CA TRP A 268 11.07 -27.22 -23.63
C TRP A 268 10.71 -28.04 -22.39
N LYS A 269 9.99 -29.15 -22.56
CA LYS A 269 9.61 -30.05 -21.46
C LYS A 269 10.83 -30.58 -20.71
N ALA A 270 11.87 -30.99 -21.43
CA ALA A 270 13.09 -31.51 -20.82
C ALA A 270 13.83 -30.43 -20.00
N ARG A 271 13.99 -29.22 -20.55
CA ARG A 271 14.65 -28.11 -19.84
C ARG A 271 13.82 -27.61 -18.67
N TRP A 272 12.50 -27.53 -18.81
CA TRP A 272 11.59 -27.18 -17.73
C TRP A 272 11.65 -28.16 -16.56
N ALA A 273 11.61 -29.47 -16.83
CA ALA A 273 11.73 -30.50 -15.79
C ALA A 273 13.08 -30.41 -15.05
N LEU A 274 14.16 -30.09 -15.77
CA LEU A 274 15.46 -29.87 -15.16
C LEU A 274 15.47 -28.63 -14.25
N GLU A 275 14.96 -27.49 -14.72
CA GLU A 275 14.98 -26.23 -13.95
C GLU A 275 14.03 -26.29 -12.74
N THR A 276 12.85 -26.92 -12.87
CA THR A 276 11.91 -27.09 -11.75
C THR A 276 12.41 -28.06 -10.68
N GLY A 277 13.29 -29.01 -11.04
CA GLY A 277 13.96 -29.94 -10.12
C GLY A 277 15.14 -29.33 -9.37
N ARG A 278 15.64 -28.16 -9.78
CA ARG A 278 16.73 -27.46 -9.08
C ARG A 278 16.22 -26.87 -7.76
N SER A 279 17.08 -26.93 -6.74
CA SER A 279 16.81 -26.24 -5.48
C SER A 279 16.73 -24.73 -5.73
N SER A 280 15.60 -24.14 -5.35
CA SER A 280 15.37 -22.70 -5.45
C SER A 280 15.47 -22.06 -4.06
N ALA A 281 15.96 -20.83 -4.00
CA ALA A 281 15.96 -20.03 -2.78
C ALA A 281 14.53 -19.59 -2.37
N PHE A 282 13.57 -19.64 -3.29
CA PHE A 282 12.19 -19.23 -3.05
C PHE A 282 11.38 -20.34 -2.40
N SER A 283 10.42 -19.98 -1.55
CA SER A 283 9.45 -20.93 -1.00
C SER A 283 8.64 -21.60 -2.13
N PRO A 284 8.21 -22.87 -2.03
CA PRO A 284 7.35 -23.51 -3.03
C PRO A 284 6.00 -22.80 -3.24
N VAL A 285 5.54 -22.00 -2.28
CA VAL A 285 4.30 -21.19 -2.45
C VAL A 285 4.55 -19.83 -3.10
N ASP A 286 5.81 -19.40 -3.25
CA ASP A 286 6.16 -18.17 -3.96
C ASP A 286 6.24 -18.40 -5.47
N VAL A 287 5.09 -18.79 -6.04
CA VAL A 287 4.97 -19.21 -7.44
C VAL A 287 5.34 -18.08 -8.40
N LEU A 288 5.01 -16.83 -8.06
CA LEU A 288 5.29 -15.68 -8.92
C LEU A 288 6.80 -15.41 -9.04
N CYS A 289 7.54 -15.41 -7.92
CA CYS A 289 9.00 -15.23 -7.97
C CYS A 289 9.69 -16.43 -8.61
N ARG A 290 9.19 -17.65 -8.40
CA ARG A 290 9.71 -18.85 -9.07
C ARG A 290 9.56 -18.78 -10.57
N LEU A 291 8.38 -18.40 -11.08
CA LEU A 291 8.17 -18.25 -12.53
C LEU A 291 9.05 -17.14 -13.12
N LEU A 292 9.19 -15.99 -12.45
CA LEU A 292 10.11 -14.92 -12.86
C LEU A 292 11.57 -15.40 -12.89
N PHE A 293 11.99 -16.18 -11.89
CA PHE A 293 13.33 -16.74 -11.85
C PHE A 293 13.56 -17.74 -12.99
N MET A 294 12.58 -18.62 -13.25
CA MET A 294 12.63 -19.60 -14.34
C MET A 294 12.69 -18.93 -15.71
N GLU A 295 11.87 -17.90 -15.95
CA GLU A 295 11.87 -17.11 -17.18
C GLU A 295 13.29 -16.59 -17.49
N ARG A 296 13.93 -15.92 -16.51
CA ARG A 296 15.30 -15.40 -16.66
C ARG A 296 16.35 -16.49 -16.87
N HIS A 297 16.20 -17.62 -16.18
CA HIS A 297 17.14 -18.74 -16.30
C HIS A 297 17.04 -19.42 -17.67
N LEU A 298 15.82 -19.65 -18.16
CA LEU A 298 15.56 -20.27 -19.46
C LEU A 298 15.90 -19.33 -20.62
N GLU A 299 15.74 -18.02 -20.45
CA GLU A 299 16.19 -17.01 -21.41
C GLU A 299 17.73 -17.05 -21.60
N ALA A 300 18.47 -17.27 -20.51
CA ALA A 300 19.93 -17.37 -20.52
C ALA A 300 20.48 -18.78 -20.87
N ASP A 301 19.61 -19.77 -21.09
CA ASP A 301 20.01 -21.16 -21.29
C ASP A 301 20.47 -21.44 -22.73
N GLU A 302 21.79 -21.51 -22.95
CA GLU A 302 22.38 -21.78 -24.26
C GLU A 302 21.91 -23.11 -24.89
N VAL A 303 21.67 -24.15 -24.09
CA VAL A 303 21.19 -25.44 -24.60
C VAL A 303 19.77 -25.31 -25.15
N LEU A 304 18.93 -24.51 -24.48
CA LEU A 304 17.59 -24.20 -24.96
C LEU A 304 17.66 -23.41 -26.28
N LYS A 305 18.59 -22.45 -26.39
CA LYS A 305 18.81 -21.68 -27.63
C LYS A 305 19.22 -22.57 -28.80
N ASP A 306 20.06 -23.57 -28.56
CA ASP A 306 20.50 -24.49 -29.61
C ASP A 306 19.41 -25.50 -30.02
N CYS A 307 18.50 -25.85 -29.09
CA CYS A 307 17.48 -26.87 -29.31
C CYS A 307 16.16 -26.34 -29.85
N MET A 308 15.88 -25.04 -29.70
CA MET A 308 14.63 -24.40 -30.11
C MET A 308 14.88 -23.29 -31.12
N GLY A 309 14.01 -23.18 -32.13
CA GLY A 309 13.98 -22.00 -32.99
C GLY A 309 13.65 -20.74 -32.18
N ASP A 310 14.24 -19.60 -32.54
CA ASP A 310 14.11 -18.34 -31.78
C ASP A 310 12.65 -17.90 -31.56
N GLY A 311 11.78 -18.10 -32.56
CA GLY A 311 10.35 -17.81 -32.47
C GLY A 311 9.65 -18.67 -31.41
N CYS A 312 9.77 -19.99 -31.51
CA CYS A 312 9.24 -20.92 -30.50
C CYS A 312 9.80 -20.67 -29.09
N ARG A 313 11.08 -20.29 -28.97
CA ARG A 313 11.67 -19.93 -27.67
C ARG A 313 11.01 -18.68 -27.09
N ARG A 314 10.79 -17.65 -27.91
CA ARG A 314 10.10 -16.42 -27.51
C ARG A 314 8.68 -16.71 -27.05
N GLU A 315 7.91 -17.50 -27.81
CA GLU A 315 6.56 -17.91 -27.44
C GLU A 315 6.53 -18.71 -26.14
N ALA A 316 7.52 -19.57 -25.89
CA ALA A 316 7.64 -20.33 -24.64
C ALA A 316 7.93 -19.46 -23.42
N LEU A 317 8.82 -18.46 -23.55
CA LEU A 317 9.09 -17.49 -22.49
C LEU A 317 7.87 -16.59 -22.24
N ASP A 318 7.20 -16.14 -23.30
CA ASP A 318 5.96 -15.39 -23.19
C ASP A 318 4.85 -16.21 -22.52
N ALA A 319 4.78 -17.52 -22.74
CA ALA A 319 3.86 -18.41 -22.03
C ALA A 319 4.12 -18.45 -20.51
N ILE A 320 5.38 -18.36 -20.05
CA ILE A 320 5.69 -18.20 -18.63
C ILE A 320 5.18 -16.85 -18.11
N ALA A 321 5.45 -15.77 -18.84
CA ALA A 321 5.03 -14.42 -18.46
C ALA A 321 3.50 -14.32 -18.37
N LYS A 322 2.79 -14.87 -19.36
CA LYS A 322 1.32 -15.01 -19.38
C LYS A 322 0.84 -15.83 -18.19
N LYS A 323 1.45 -16.98 -17.90
CA LYS A 323 1.04 -17.81 -16.75
C LYS A 323 1.25 -17.10 -15.42
N ARG A 324 2.34 -16.34 -15.27
CA ARG A 324 2.59 -15.50 -14.09
C ARG A 324 1.53 -14.41 -13.96
N ALA A 325 1.18 -13.72 -15.05
CA ALA A 325 0.12 -12.71 -15.05
C ALA A 325 -1.24 -13.33 -14.68
N GLU A 326 -1.58 -14.48 -15.27
CA GLU A 326 -2.80 -15.23 -14.96
C GLU A 326 -2.89 -15.58 -13.47
N ILE A 327 -1.83 -16.14 -12.87
CA ILE A 327 -1.83 -16.46 -11.42
C ILE A 327 -1.94 -15.18 -10.58
N SER A 328 -1.25 -14.10 -10.97
CA SER A 328 -1.30 -12.81 -10.28
C SER A 328 -2.71 -12.21 -10.28
N GLU A 329 -3.39 -12.22 -11.42
CA GLU A 329 -4.76 -11.71 -11.59
C GLU A 329 -5.79 -12.58 -10.84
N ASN A 330 -5.53 -13.90 -10.79
CA ASN A 330 -6.40 -14.88 -10.13
C ASN A 330 -5.99 -15.19 -8.69
N LEU A 331 -5.12 -14.38 -8.05
CA LEU A 331 -4.70 -14.61 -6.66
C LEU A 331 -5.89 -14.78 -5.70
N HIS A 332 -6.94 -13.99 -5.89
CA HIS A 332 -8.13 -14.03 -5.05
C HIS A 332 -8.78 -15.42 -4.97
N HIS A 333 -8.79 -16.21 -6.05
CA HIS A 333 -9.29 -17.58 -6.05
C HIS A 333 -8.46 -18.53 -5.18
N HIS A 334 -7.16 -18.28 -5.03
CA HIS A 334 -6.31 -19.11 -4.18
C HIS A 334 -6.59 -18.89 -2.68
N PHE A 335 -7.08 -17.70 -2.30
CA PHE A 335 -7.33 -17.33 -0.90
C PHE A 335 -8.81 -17.46 -0.50
N ASP A 336 -9.70 -17.92 -1.38
CA ASP A 336 -11.15 -18.03 -1.12
C ASP A 336 -11.80 -16.67 -0.76
N LEU A 337 -11.59 -15.66 -1.62
CA LEU A 337 -12.01 -14.26 -1.44
C LEU A 337 -13.04 -13.77 -2.47
#